data_AF-A0A3B0R104-F1
#
_entry.id   AF-A0A3B0R104-F1
#
_cell.length_a   1.000
_cell.length_b   1.000
_cell.length_c   1.000
_cell.angle_alpha   90.00
_cell.angle_beta   90.00
_cell.angle_gamma   90.00
#
_symmetry.space_group_name_H-M   'P 1'
#
loop_
_entity.id
_entity.type
_entity.pdbx_description
1 polymer ?
#
loop_
_entity_poly.entity_id
_entity_poly.type
_entity_poly.pdbx_seq_one_letter_code
_entity_poly.pdbx_strand_id
1 'polypeptide(L)'
;MEYLELFFKSIFIDNMIFATFLGMCSYLAVSKKVTTAVGLGAAVIFVLAITVPLNWLLDQYILQPGALKWLGKGYEDYDLGFLSFILFIATIATMVQLVEIIVEKFSPSLYNSLGIFLPLIAVNCAILGGSLFMQSREIPTLGLATVYGVGSGIGWFLAILAIAAIREKIRYSNVPPALRGLGITFIITGLMAIGFMSFGGMLTGGDEEPETKKEKTATIQQNQNENVTLSAVEISQNKETKTSVTELSRSIPDNNNKVVE
;
A
#
# COMPACT_ATOMS: atom_id res chain seq x y z
N MET A 1 -7.76 24.26 -4.92
CA MET A 1 -8.80 23.23 -4.70
C MET A 1 -8.16 21.85 -4.79
N GLU A 2 -7.41 21.56 -5.85
CA GLU A 2 -6.68 20.29 -6.06
C GLU A 2 -5.84 19.81 -4.86
N TYR A 3 -5.02 20.66 -4.23
CA TYR A 3 -4.21 20.27 -3.06
C TYR A 3 -5.08 19.85 -1.85
N LEU A 4 -6.18 20.54 -1.60
CA LEU A 4 -7.07 20.22 -0.47
C LEU A 4 -7.88 18.96 -0.76
N GLU A 5 -8.39 18.80 -1.97
CA GLU A 5 -9.09 17.58 -2.40
C GLU A 5 -8.19 16.35 -2.31
N LEU A 6 -6.95 16.44 -2.81
CA LEU A 6 -5.97 15.37 -2.69
C LEU A 6 -5.64 15.06 -1.22
N PHE A 7 -5.52 16.09 -0.39
CA PHE A 7 -5.26 15.92 1.05
C PHE A 7 -6.39 15.17 1.75
N PHE A 8 -7.65 15.58 1.55
CA PHE A 8 -8.81 14.90 2.13
C PHE A 8 -9.00 13.49 1.56
N LYS A 9 -8.80 13.32 0.25
CA LYS A 9 -8.83 12.01 -0.41
C LYS A 9 -7.78 11.08 0.18
N SER A 10 -6.54 11.55 0.36
CA SER A 10 -5.45 10.74 0.91
C SER A 10 -5.65 10.36 2.38
N ILE A 11 -6.35 11.18 3.17
CA ILE A 11 -6.59 10.90 4.59
C ILE A 11 -7.72 9.89 4.77
N PHE A 12 -8.84 10.08 4.08
CA PHE A 12 -10.10 9.35 4.35
C PHE A 12 -10.44 8.29 3.31
N ILE A 13 -10.26 8.57 2.03
CA ILE A 13 -10.67 7.66 0.93
C ILE A 13 -9.58 6.65 0.64
N ASP A 14 -8.37 7.12 0.39
CA ASP A 14 -7.19 6.31 0.09
C ASP A 14 -6.38 6.02 1.37
N ASN A 15 -7.06 5.80 2.50
CA ASN A 15 -6.39 5.60 3.79
C ASN A 15 -5.50 4.34 3.76
N MET A 16 -4.24 4.50 4.18
CA MET A 16 -3.24 3.43 4.10
C MET A 16 -3.57 2.19 4.93
N ILE A 17 -4.24 2.33 6.08
CA ILE A 17 -4.58 1.18 6.94
C ILE A 17 -5.90 0.56 6.50
N PHE A 18 -6.94 1.37 6.37
CA PHE A 18 -8.29 0.84 6.25
C PHE A 18 -8.70 0.52 4.81
N ALA A 19 -8.13 1.22 3.82
CA ALA A 19 -8.43 0.96 2.40
C ALA A 19 -7.43 -0.01 1.76
N THR A 20 -6.13 0.13 2.07
CA THR A 20 -5.08 -0.67 1.42
C THR A 20 -4.40 -1.68 2.35
N PHE A 21 -4.70 -1.70 3.65
CA PHE A 21 -4.15 -2.65 4.64
C PHE A 21 -2.63 -2.62 4.79
N LEU A 22 -2.01 -1.47 4.54
CA LEU A 22 -0.57 -1.24 4.70
C LEU A 22 -0.22 -0.77 6.12
N GLY A 23 0.91 -1.27 6.64
CA GLY A 23 1.46 -0.84 7.94
C GLY A 23 0.83 -1.52 9.17
N MET A 24 0.14 -2.65 8.97
CA MET A 24 -0.57 -3.40 10.00
C MET A 24 0.33 -3.90 11.14
N CYS A 25 1.59 -4.24 10.83
CA CYS A 25 2.52 -4.83 11.81
C CYS A 25 2.78 -3.89 13.01
N SER A 26 3.21 -2.67 12.72
CA SER A 26 3.49 -1.64 13.74
C SER A 26 2.19 -1.09 14.36
N TYR A 27 1.14 -0.97 13.55
CA TYR A 27 -0.20 -0.55 13.99
C TYR A 27 -0.80 -1.49 15.07
N LEU A 28 -0.75 -2.81 14.88
CA LEU A 28 -1.28 -3.78 15.84
C LEU A 28 -0.38 -3.95 17.06
N ALA A 29 0.95 -3.85 16.87
CA ALA A 29 1.93 -4.04 17.93
C ALA A 29 1.91 -2.89 18.97
N VAL A 30 1.82 -1.64 18.51
CA VAL A 30 2.06 -0.44 19.34
C VAL A 30 0.77 0.28 19.80
N SER A 31 -0.41 -0.24 19.45
CA SER A 31 -1.70 0.35 19.83
C SER A 31 -2.18 0.05 21.27
N LYS A 32 -1.29 -0.29 22.21
CA LYS A 32 -1.69 -0.61 23.61
C LYS A 32 -1.93 0.62 24.50
N LYS A 33 -1.27 1.74 24.21
CA LYS A 33 -1.36 3.00 24.96
C LYS A 33 -1.43 4.16 23.97
N VAL A 34 -2.27 5.16 24.26
CA VAL A 34 -2.39 6.34 23.40
C VAL A 34 -1.07 7.13 23.34
N THR A 35 -0.35 7.26 24.46
CA THR A 35 0.91 8.03 24.50
C THR A 35 2.00 7.46 23.58
N THR A 36 2.13 6.13 23.50
CA THR A 36 3.09 5.47 22.60
C THR A 36 2.63 5.53 21.14
N ALA A 37 1.32 5.42 20.90
CA ALA A 37 0.75 5.52 19.56
C ALA A 37 0.95 6.92 18.95
N VAL A 38 0.80 7.98 19.75
CA VAL A 38 1.04 9.36 19.31
C VAL A 38 2.50 9.56 18.90
N GLY A 39 3.44 9.10 19.72
CA GLY A 39 4.88 9.22 19.41
C GLY A 39 5.26 8.48 18.12
N LEU A 40 4.77 7.25 17.95
CA LEU A 40 5.04 6.48 16.74
C LEU A 40 4.41 7.12 15.50
N GLY A 41 3.16 7.54 15.57
CA GLY A 41 2.50 8.12 14.40
C GLY A 41 3.06 9.49 14.01
N ALA A 42 3.50 10.30 14.98
CA ALA A 42 4.23 11.53 14.67
C ALA A 42 5.55 11.24 13.93
N ALA A 43 6.28 10.20 14.35
CA ALA A 43 7.48 9.77 13.64
C ALA A 43 7.18 9.29 12.21
N VAL A 44 6.10 8.53 12.01
CA VAL A 44 5.67 8.07 10.68
C VAL A 44 5.28 9.23 9.76
N ILE A 45 4.52 10.22 10.26
CA ILE A 45 4.19 11.44 9.51
C ILE A 45 5.47 12.16 9.07
N PHE A 46 6.41 12.34 10.00
CA PHE A 46 7.67 13.04 9.72
C PHE A 46 8.49 12.31 8.64
N VAL A 47 8.62 10.98 8.74
CA VAL A 47 9.32 10.19 7.73
C VAL A 47 8.61 10.31 6.38
N LEU A 48 7.30 10.08 6.29
CA LEU A 48 6.53 10.17 5.04
C LEU A 48 6.58 11.57 4.40
N ALA A 49 6.51 12.61 5.21
CA ALA A 49 6.55 13.99 4.74
C ALA A 49 7.87 14.33 4.02
N ILE A 50 8.96 13.64 4.36
CA ILE A 50 10.28 13.88 3.77
C ILE A 50 10.61 12.83 2.70
N THR A 51 10.33 11.55 2.96
CA THR A 51 10.68 10.47 2.03
C THR A 51 9.87 10.51 0.76
N VAL A 52 8.59 10.91 0.79
CA VAL A 52 7.76 10.96 -0.43
C VAL A 52 8.26 12.04 -1.39
N PRO A 53 8.50 13.31 -0.97
CA PRO A 53 9.09 14.32 -1.86
C PRO A 53 10.51 13.96 -2.34
N LEU A 54 11.32 13.33 -1.50
CA LEU A 54 12.65 12.86 -1.92
C LEU A 54 12.53 11.76 -2.98
N ASN A 55 11.69 10.75 -2.74
CA ASN A 55 11.49 9.67 -3.69
C ASN A 55 10.86 10.16 -5.00
N TRP A 56 10.02 11.20 -4.97
CA TRP A 56 9.55 11.90 -6.17
C TRP A 56 10.72 12.50 -6.97
N LEU A 57 11.65 13.16 -6.27
CA LEU A 57 12.84 13.72 -6.90
C LEU A 57 13.73 12.61 -7.49
N LEU A 58 13.93 11.51 -6.76
CA LEU A 58 14.67 10.37 -7.31
C LEU A 58 13.97 9.81 -8.56
N ASP A 59 12.65 9.61 -8.52
CA ASP A 59 11.88 9.07 -9.64
C ASP A 59 12.04 9.90 -10.91
N GLN A 60 11.83 11.21 -10.80
CA GLN A 60 11.90 12.15 -11.92
C GLN A 60 13.32 12.34 -12.49
N TYR A 61 14.36 12.27 -11.64
CA TYR A 61 15.74 12.58 -12.03
C TYR A 61 16.61 11.35 -12.29
N ILE A 62 16.23 10.16 -11.81
CA ILE A 62 17.05 8.95 -11.89
C ILE A 62 16.31 7.77 -12.56
N LEU A 63 15.01 7.58 -12.31
CA LEU A 63 14.32 6.34 -12.70
C LEU A 63 13.61 6.45 -14.05
N GLN A 64 13.03 7.62 -14.36
CA GLN A 64 12.25 7.79 -15.58
C GLN A 64 13.10 7.60 -16.86
N PRO A 65 12.48 7.14 -17.97
CA PRO A 65 13.17 6.95 -19.23
C PRO A 65 13.78 8.27 -19.71
N GLY A 66 15.10 8.28 -19.88
CA GLY A 66 15.85 9.48 -20.27
C GLY A 66 16.05 10.52 -19.17
N ALA A 67 15.85 10.18 -17.89
CA ALA A 67 16.17 11.06 -16.77
C ALA A 67 17.69 11.29 -16.63
N LEU A 68 18.53 10.34 -17.06
CA LEU A 68 19.99 10.42 -17.02
C LEU A 68 20.62 11.37 -18.05
N LYS A 69 19.82 12.20 -18.74
CA LYS A 69 20.27 13.25 -19.66
C LYS A 69 21.38 14.14 -19.09
N TRP A 70 21.37 14.37 -17.78
CA TRP A 70 22.38 15.16 -17.09
C TRP A 70 23.77 14.48 -17.00
N LEU A 71 23.84 13.15 -17.05
CA LEU A 71 25.09 12.39 -16.87
C LEU A 71 25.84 12.15 -18.20
N GLY A 72 25.16 12.22 -19.34
CA GLY A 72 25.77 12.19 -20.67
C GLY A 72 24.85 11.67 -21.78
N LYS A 73 25.11 12.06 -23.03
CA LYS A 73 24.30 11.70 -24.22
C LYS A 73 24.22 10.19 -24.51
N GLY A 74 25.08 9.37 -23.91
CA GLY A 74 25.05 7.91 -24.06
C GLY A 74 24.07 7.19 -23.14
N TYR A 75 23.44 7.89 -22.19
CA TYR A 75 22.57 7.29 -21.16
C TYR A 75 21.08 7.63 -21.31
N GLU A 76 20.67 8.26 -22.43
CA GLU A 76 19.29 8.71 -22.63
C GLU A 76 18.28 7.55 -22.79
N ASP A 77 18.71 6.38 -23.25
CA ASP A 77 17.82 5.25 -23.54
C ASP A 77 17.76 4.19 -22.43
N TYR A 78 18.47 4.38 -21.31
CA TYR A 78 18.42 3.42 -20.21
C TYR A 78 17.19 3.66 -19.33
N ASP A 79 16.37 2.62 -19.19
CA ASP A 79 15.27 2.56 -18.23
C ASP A 79 15.78 1.93 -16.91
N LEU A 80 15.75 2.71 -15.83
CA LEU A 80 16.15 2.29 -14.49
C LEU A 80 14.93 1.99 -13.59
N GLY A 81 13.72 1.89 -14.16
CA GLY A 81 12.49 1.61 -13.41
C GLY A 81 12.55 0.31 -12.59
N PHE A 82 13.36 -0.68 -13.00
CA PHE A 82 13.56 -1.91 -12.23
C PHE A 82 14.23 -1.68 -10.86
N LEU A 83 14.95 -0.56 -10.69
CA LEU A 83 15.68 -0.21 -9.47
C LEU A 83 14.80 0.58 -8.46
N SER A 84 13.55 0.87 -8.81
CA SER A 84 12.64 1.68 -7.98
C SER A 84 12.54 1.21 -6.53
N PHE A 85 12.30 -0.09 -6.32
CA PHE A 85 12.12 -0.65 -4.99
C PHE A 85 13.35 -0.49 -4.09
N ILE A 86 14.55 -0.78 -4.62
CA ILE A 86 15.78 -0.71 -3.81
C ILE A 86 16.16 0.74 -3.49
N LEU A 87 15.93 1.68 -4.43
CA LEU A 87 16.18 3.11 -4.19
C LEU A 87 15.22 3.70 -3.16
N PHE A 88 13.93 3.34 -3.21
CA PHE A 88 12.97 3.80 -2.22
C PHE A 88 13.27 3.24 -0.84
N ILE A 89 13.57 1.94 -0.71
CA ILE A 89 13.94 1.33 0.57
C ILE A 89 15.23 1.96 1.12
N ALA A 90 16.24 2.19 0.28
CA ALA A 90 17.49 2.84 0.71
C ALA A 90 17.25 4.26 1.24
N THR A 91 16.43 5.05 0.55
CA THR A 91 16.07 6.43 0.98
C THR A 91 15.25 6.43 2.26
N ILE A 92 14.34 5.47 2.42
CA ILE A 92 13.57 5.30 3.67
C ILE A 92 14.49 4.89 4.82
N ALA A 93 15.41 3.95 4.59
CA ALA A 93 16.33 3.47 5.62
C ALA A 93 17.24 4.60 6.14
N THR A 94 17.79 5.44 5.25
CA THR A 94 18.62 6.58 5.66
C THR A 94 17.82 7.62 6.45
N MET A 95 16.58 7.89 6.06
CA MET A 95 15.72 8.85 6.77
C MET A 95 15.24 8.31 8.13
N VAL A 96 14.91 7.02 8.22
CA VAL A 96 14.55 6.38 9.49
C VAL A 96 15.74 6.33 10.44
N GLN A 97 16.94 6.09 9.92
CA GLN A 97 18.17 6.15 10.73
C GLN A 97 18.37 7.54 11.36
N LEU A 98 18.10 8.61 10.60
CA LEU A 98 18.13 9.97 11.13
C LEU A 98 17.09 10.16 12.24
N VAL A 99 15.87 9.64 12.05
CA VAL A 99 14.81 9.70 13.06
C VAL A 99 15.16 8.92 14.32
N GLU A 100 15.80 7.76 14.21
CA GLU A 100 16.25 6.98 15.37
C GLU A 100 17.16 7.80 16.29
N ILE A 101 18.17 8.48 15.71
CA ILE A 101 19.11 9.33 16.44
C ILE A 101 18.39 10.54 17.09
N ILE A 102 17.42 11.13 16.38
CA ILE A 102 16.61 12.25 16.90
C ILE A 102 15.76 11.78 18.08
N VAL A 103 15.07 10.64 17.96
CA VAL A 103 14.16 10.12 19.00
C VAL A 103 14.92 9.75 20.27
N GLU A 104 16.10 9.15 20.14
CA GLU A 104 16.98 8.83 21.28
C GLU A 104 17.35 10.10 22.07
N LYS A 105 17.63 11.21 21.37
CA LYS A 105 18.05 12.47 21.99
C LYS A 105 16.90 13.28 22.59
N PHE A 106 15.73 13.32 21.94
CA PHE A 106 14.61 14.14 22.38
C PHE A 106 13.65 13.42 23.33
N SER A 107 13.50 12.09 23.21
CA SER A 107 12.49 11.34 23.96
C SER A 107 12.99 9.95 24.43
N PRO A 108 13.82 9.90 25.47
CA PRO A 108 14.32 8.63 26.01
C PRO A 108 13.18 7.70 26.50
N SER A 109 12.05 8.26 26.93
CA SER A 109 10.86 7.48 27.32
C SER A 109 10.26 6.68 26.15
N LEU A 110 10.22 7.27 24.95
CA LEU A 110 9.69 6.60 23.76
C LEU A 110 10.68 5.56 23.26
N TYR A 111 11.98 5.89 23.24
CA TYR A 111 13.05 4.95 22.91
C TYR A 111 13.03 3.71 23.81
N ASN A 112 12.88 3.88 25.13
CA ASN A 112 12.78 2.76 26.07
C ASN A 112 11.51 1.91 25.89
N SER A 113 10.43 2.51 25.37
CA SER A 113 9.15 1.81 25.15
C SER A 113 9.08 1.09 23.79
N LEU A 114 9.79 1.62 22.78
CA LEU A 114 9.70 1.18 21.39
C LEU A 114 11.01 0.64 20.82
N GLY A 115 12.14 0.62 21.55
CA GLY A 115 13.49 0.46 20.99
C GLY A 115 13.67 -0.57 19.87
N ILE A 116 13.14 -1.79 20.03
CA ILE A 116 13.20 -2.83 18.98
C ILE A 116 12.37 -2.52 17.71
N PHE A 117 11.35 -1.70 17.84
CA PHE A 117 10.42 -1.30 16.79
C PHE A 117 10.85 -0.04 16.02
N LEU A 118 11.86 0.71 16.49
CA LEU A 118 12.37 1.88 15.77
C LEU A 118 12.99 1.48 14.41
N PRO A 119 13.88 0.47 14.33
CA PRO A 119 14.36 -0.04 13.04
C PRO A 119 13.24 -0.63 12.17
N LEU A 120 12.16 -1.13 12.79
CA LEU A 120 11.00 -1.67 12.08
C LEU A 120 10.18 -0.58 11.35
N ILE A 121 10.44 0.70 11.61
CA ILE A 121 9.86 1.81 10.84
C ILE A 121 10.38 1.78 9.39
N ALA A 122 11.64 1.39 9.16
CA ALA A 122 12.24 1.34 7.82
C ALA A 122 11.52 0.36 6.89
N VAL A 123 11.00 -0.74 7.47
CA VAL A 123 10.24 -1.77 6.74
C VAL A 123 8.73 -1.61 6.91
N ASN A 124 8.26 -0.44 7.34
CA ASN A 124 6.83 -0.18 7.44
C ASN A 124 6.21 -0.10 6.05
N CYS A 125 5.30 -1.02 5.75
CA CYS A 125 4.67 -1.13 4.44
C CYS A 125 3.90 0.14 4.04
N ALA A 126 3.38 0.92 5.00
CA ALA A 126 2.71 2.19 4.68
C ALA A 126 3.69 3.24 4.12
N ILE A 127 4.93 3.29 4.64
CA ILE A 127 5.94 4.25 4.17
C ILE A 127 6.41 3.89 2.76
N LEU A 128 6.71 2.60 2.54
CA LEU A 128 7.07 2.10 1.22
C LEU A 128 5.91 2.27 0.22
N GLY A 129 4.70 1.89 0.62
CA GLY A 129 3.51 2.05 -0.21
C GLY A 129 3.17 3.50 -0.53
N GLY A 130 3.47 4.45 0.36
CA GLY A 130 3.33 5.88 0.06
C GLY A 130 4.20 6.31 -1.11
N SER A 131 5.44 5.83 -1.14
CA SER A 131 6.38 6.11 -2.24
C SER A 131 5.97 5.40 -3.53
N LEU A 132 5.52 4.15 -3.45
CA LEU A 132 5.06 3.40 -4.62
C LEU A 132 3.75 3.95 -5.20
N PHE A 133 2.78 4.32 -4.36
CA PHE A 133 1.54 4.92 -4.85
C PHE A 133 1.75 6.31 -5.43
N MET A 134 2.75 7.07 -4.95
CA MET A 134 3.15 8.32 -5.59
C MET A 134 3.69 8.06 -7.02
N GLN A 135 4.51 7.02 -7.21
CA GLN A 135 5.01 6.62 -8.53
C GLN A 135 3.87 6.09 -9.43
N SER A 136 3.04 5.16 -8.93
CA SER A 136 1.93 4.57 -9.70
C SER A 136 0.80 5.55 -10.04
N ARG A 137 0.66 6.64 -9.29
CA ARG A 137 -0.32 7.70 -9.57
C ARG A 137 0.29 8.86 -10.37
N GLU A 138 1.55 8.75 -10.78
CA GLU A 138 2.27 9.71 -11.62
C GLU A 138 2.06 11.17 -11.18
N ILE A 139 2.28 11.45 -9.89
CA ILE A 139 2.00 12.79 -9.35
C ILE A 139 2.91 13.81 -10.06
N PRO A 140 2.36 14.86 -10.71
CA PRO A 140 3.13 15.70 -11.63
C PRO A 140 3.95 16.80 -10.94
N THR A 141 3.70 17.10 -9.66
CA THR A 141 4.39 18.19 -8.95
C THR A 141 4.90 17.79 -7.57
N LEU A 142 6.07 18.32 -7.20
CA LEU A 142 6.68 18.15 -5.88
C LEU A 142 5.74 18.59 -4.74
N GLY A 143 4.98 19.67 -4.97
CA GLY A 143 4.02 20.17 -3.99
C GLY A 143 2.90 19.16 -3.71
N LEU A 144 2.33 18.55 -4.76
CA LEU A 144 1.28 17.54 -4.61
C LEU A 144 1.84 16.27 -3.95
N ALA A 145 3.06 15.87 -4.29
CA ALA A 145 3.73 14.72 -3.65
C ALA A 145 3.94 14.96 -2.14
N THR A 146 4.31 16.17 -1.75
CA THR A 146 4.47 16.53 -0.32
C THR A 146 3.13 16.50 0.41
N VAL A 147 2.08 17.07 -0.18
CA VAL A 147 0.73 17.06 0.40
C VAL A 147 0.19 15.63 0.51
N TYR A 148 0.46 14.78 -0.48
CA TYR A 148 0.12 13.36 -0.44
C TYR A 148 0.89 12.59 0.65
N GLY A 149 2.20 12.82 0.79
CA GLY A 149 3.01 12.22 1.87
C GLY A 149 2.52 12.62 3.26
N VAL A 150 2.23 13.90 3.47
CA VAL A 150 1.69 14.40 4.75
C VAL A 150 0.27 13.87 4.98
N GLY A 151 -0.60 13.90 3.97
CA GLY A 151 -1.98 13.41 4.05
C GLY A 151 -2.05 11.92 4.38
N SER A 152 -1.28 11.09 3.68
CA SER A 152 -1.21 9.64 3.95
C SER A 152 -0.63 9.34 5.34
N GLY A 153 0.38 10.10 5.78
CA GLY A 153 0.91 10.01 7.14
C GLY A 153 -0.13 10.37 8.21
N ILE A 154 -0.90 11.43 8.00
CA ILE A 154 -1.98 11.84 8.92
C ILE A 154 -3.09 10.78 8.94
N GLY A 155 -3.46 10.22 7.79
CA GLY A 155 -4.39 9.08 7.72
C GLY A 155 -3.90 7.90 8.54
N TRP A 156 -2.59 7.62 8.51
CA TRP A 156 -1.96 6.59 9.33
C TRP A 156 -1.98 6.90 10.83
N PHE A 157 -1.65 8.14 11.19
CA PHE A 157 -1.69 8.63 12.57
C PHE A 157 -3.09 8.56 13.18
N LEU A 158 -4.12 8.98 12.42
CA LEU A 158 -5.51 8.91 12.87
C LEU A 158 -5.95 7.47 13.12
N ALA A 159 -5.56 6.54 12.25
CA ALA A 159 -5.86 5.13 12.43
C ALA A 159 -5.26 4.60 13.74
N ILE A 160 -3.95 4.81 13.97
CA ILE A 160 -3.30 4.26 15.17
C ILE A 160 -3.81 4.92 16.47
N LEU A 161 -4.13 6.21 16.42
CA LEU A 161 -4.71 6.94 17.54
C LEU A 161 -6.10 6.37 17.90
N ALA A 162 -6.95 6.12 16.89
CA ALA A 162 -8.30 5.60 17.09
C ALA A 162 -8.28 4.20 17.72
N ILE A 163 -7.46 3.27 17.21
CA ILE A 163 -7.36 1.93 17.81
C ILE A 163 -6.75 1.97 19.22
N ALA A 164 -5.78 2.85 19.49
CA ALA A 164 -5.19 2.97 20.80
C ALA A 164 -6.22 3.45 21.84
N ALA A 165 -7.03 4.44 21.47
CA ALA A 165 -8.13 4.93 22.30
C ALA A 165 -9.18 3.84 22.58
N ILE A 166 -9.58 3.09 21.54
CA ILE A 166 -10.55 1.98 21.68
C ILE A 166 -9.98 0.87 22.57
N ARG A 167 -8.71 0.49 22.38
CA ARG A 167 -8.05 -0.55 23.18
C ARG A 167 -7.85 -0.16 24.63
N GLU A 168 -7.57 1.11 24.91
CA GLU A 168 -7.48 1.63 26.27
C GLU A 168 -8.84 1.58 26.97
N LYS A 169 -9.93 1.90 26.26
CA LYS A 169 -11.30 1.78 26.77
C LYS A 169 -11.74 0.33 27.01
N ILE A 170 -11.43 -0.59 26.08
CA ILE A 170 -11.82 -2.01 26.18
C ILE A 170 -11.10 -2.73 27.32
N ARG A 171 -9.95 -2.23 27.77
CA ARG A 171 -9.26 -2.80 28.94
C ARG A 171 -10.11 -2.82 30.21
N TYR A 172 -11.02 -1.84 30.35
CA TYR A 172 -11.95 -1.77 31.48
C TYR A 172 -13.20 -2.64 31.30
N SER A 173 -13.35 -3.28 30.14
CA SER A 173 -14.50 -4.12 29.80
C SER A 173 -14.18 -5.60 29.97
N ASN A 174 -15.20 -6.42 30.24
CA ASN A 174 -15.03 -7.85 30.39
C ASN A 174 -14.91 -8.54 29.01
N VAL A 175 -13.69 -8.63 28.49
CA VAL A 175 -13.37 -9.43 27.30
C VAL A 175 -13.08 -10.89 27.68
N PRO A 176 -13.57 -11.89 26.91
CA PRO A 176 -13.28 -13.31 27.14
C PRO A 176 -11.77 -13.58 27.20
N PRO A 177 -11.28 -14.41 28.13
CA PRO A 177 -9.84 -14.63 28.33
C PRO A 177 -9.07 -15.03 27.06
N ALA A 178 -9.67 -15.86 26.21
CA ALA A 178 -9.04 -16.36 24.98
C ALA A 178 -8.84 -15.29 23.89
N LEU A 179 -9.60 -14.20 23.90
CA LEU A 179 -9.55 -13.13 22.89
C LEU A 179 -8.77 -11.89 23.35
N ARG A 180 -8.26 -11.88 24.60
CA ARG A 180 -7.54 -10.72 25.14
C ARG A 180 -6.23 -10.48 24.39
N GLY A 181 -5.95 -9.21 24.11
CA GLY A 181 -4.71 -8.80 23.44
C GLY A 181 -4.86 -8.67 21.93
N LEU A 182 -4.17 -9.52 21.17
CA LEU A 182 -4.10 -9.41 19.71
C LEU A 182 -5.40 -9.82 19.01
N GLY A 183 -6.08 -10.89 19.48
CA GLY A 183 -7.32 -11.39 18.87
C GLY A 183 -8.42 -10.33 18.79
N ILE A 184 -8.75 -9.70 19.92
CA ILE A 184 -9.73 -8.59 19.93
C ILE A 184 -9.26 -7.39 19.09
N THR A 185 -7.95 -7.13 19.00
CA THR A 185 -7.41 -6.02 18.21
C THR A 185 -7.68 -6.24 16.71
N PHE A 186 -7.53 -7.47 16.22
CA PHE A 186 -7.89 -7.80 14.84
C PHE A 186 -9.39 -7.61 14.57
N ILE A 187 -10.25 -8.05 15.49
CA ILE A 187 -11.71 -7.88 15.36
C ILE A 187 -12.08 -6.38 15.32
N ILE A 188 -11.55 -5.58 16.24
CA ILE A 188 -11.78 -4.13 16.27
C ILE A 188 -11.29 -3.49 14.96
N THR A 189 -10.10 -3.86 14.49
CA THR A 189 -9.55 -3.30 13.25
C THR A 189 -10.43 -3.61 12.04
N GLY A 190 -10.97 -4.82 11.96
CA GLY A 190 -11.94 -5.18 10.91
C GLY A 190 -13.22 -4.35 10.98
N LEU A 191 -13.79 -4.17 12.19
CA LEU A 191 -14.97 -3.32 12.39
C LEU A 191 -14.69 -1.86 12.04
N MET A 192 -13.51 -1.34 12.37
CA MET A 192 -13.08 0.01 12.00
C MET A 192 -12.92 0.15 10.48
N ALA A 193 -12.36 -0.86 9.80
CA ALA A 193 -12.20 -0.87 8.35
C ALA A 193 -13.56 -0.79 7.64
N ILE A 194 -14.56 -1.55 8.12
CA ILE A 194 -15.94 -1.48 7.60
C ILE A 194 -16.52 -0.07 7.78
N GLY A 195 -16.29 0.56 8.94
CA GLY A 195 -16.68 1.96 9.17
C GLY A 195 -16.02 2.92 8.18
N PHE A 196 -14.72 2.78 7.95
CA PHE A 196 -13.96 3.65 7.05
C PHE A 196 -14.32 3.47 5.57
N MET A 197 -14.76 2.27 5.15
CA MET A 197 -15.28 2.05 3.79
C MET A 197 -16.48 2.94 3.46
N SER A 198 -17.21 3.44 4.47
CA SER A 198 -18.31 4.39 4.27
C SER A 198 -17.84 5.75 3.71
N PHE A 199 -16.57 6.11 3.91
CA PHE A 199 -16.01 7.36 3.35
C PHE A 199 -15.60 7.24 1.88
N GLY A 200 -15.53 6.02 1.33
CA GLY A 200 -15.09 5.78 -0.05
C GLY A 200 -15.94 6.47 -1.13
N GLY A 201 -17.21 6.79 -0.82
CA GLY A 201 -18.13 7.51 -1.72
C GLY A 201 -18.19 9.03 -1.52
N MET A 202 -17.48 9.60 -0.53
CA MET A 202 -17.68 10.99 -0.10
C MET A 202 -17.16 12.03 -1.11
N LEU A 203 -16.16 11.69 -1.94
CA LEU A 203 -15.61 12.59 -2.98
C LEU A 203 -15.86 12.09 -4.41
N THR A 204 -16.54 10.95 -4.57
CA THR A 204 -16.93 10.35 -5.85
C THR A 204 -18.38 10.68 -6.23
N GLY A 205 -19.15 11.31 -5.34
CA GLY A 205 -20.57 11.65 -5.52
C GLY A 205 -20.87 12.81 -6.47
N GLY A 206 -20.05 13.01 -7.50
CA GLY A 206 -20.23 14.03 -8.54
C GLY A 206 -20.60 13.46 -9.91
N ASP A 207 -19.94 12.40 -10.40
CA ASP A 207 -20.08 11.94 -11.80
C ASP A 207 -19.76 10.45 -12.02
N GLU A 208 -19.78 9.61 -10.97
CA GLU A 208 -19.60 8.17 -11.14
C GLU A 208 -20.83 7.42 -10.58
N GLU A 209 -21.75 7.09 -11.48
CA GLU A 209 -22.68 5.98 -11.28
C GLU A 209 -21.89 4.73 -10.88
N PRO A 210 -22.40 3.91 -9.96
CA PRO A 210 -21.64 2.81 -9.41
C PRO A 210 -21.27 1.83 -10.52
N GLU A 211 -19.98 1.71 -10.84
CA GLU A 211 -19.49 0.51 -11.51
C GLU A 211 -19.69 -0.66 -10.55
N THR A 212 -20.88 -1.26 -10.62
CA THR A 212 -21.11 -2.63 -10.20
C THR A 212 -20.00 -3.48 -10.78
N LYS A 213 -19.05 -3.88 -9.92
CA LYS A 213 -18.15 -4.99 -10.19
C LYS A 213 -19.02 -6.16 -10.66
N LYS A 214 -19.07 -6.38 -11.97
CA LYS A 214 -19.63 -7.60 -12.54
C LYS A 214 -18.75 -8.73 -12.08
N GLU A 215 -19.18 -9.36 -11.00
CA GLU A 215 -18.79 -10.69 -10.61
C GLU A 215 -18.91 -11.58 -11.85
N LYS A 216 -17.77 -11.96 -12.44
CA LYS A 216 -17.73 -13.00 -13.46
C LYS A 216 -17.96 -14.33 -12.74
N THR A 217 -19.20 -14.60 -12.36
CA THR A 217 -19.64 -15.95 -12.06
C THR A 217 -19.58 -16.73 -13.37
N ALA A 218 -18.60 -17.60 -13.52
CA ALA A 218 -18.53 -18.53 -14.63
C ALA A 218 -19.75 -19.47 -14.56
N THR A 219 -20.78 -19.17 -15.35
CA THR A 219 -21.88 -20.12 -15.58
C THR A 219 -21.40 -21.11 -16.63
N ILE A 220 -21.13 -22.36 -16.23
CA ILE A 220 -20.98 -23.47 -17.16
C ILE A 220 -22.38 -23.78 -17.70
N GLN A 221 -22.65 -23.38 -18.94
CA GLN A 221 -23.76 -23.91 -19.71
C GLN A 221 -23.24 -25.12 -20.51
N GLN A 222 -23.63 -26.33 -20.10
CA GLN A 222 -23.69 -27.45 -21.03
C GLN A 222 -24.98 -27.30 -21.84
N ASN A 223 -24.86 -27.23 -23.16
CA ASN A 223 -25.94 -27.69 -24.02
C ASN A 223 -25.38 -28.34 -25.29
N GLN A 224 -26.05 -29.41 -25.65
CA GLN A 224 -25.71 -30.41 -26.64
C GLN A 224 -25.93 -29.91 -28.07
N ASN A 225 -25.14 -30.50 -28.98
CA ASN A 225 -25.40 -30.75 -30.40
C ASN A 225 -25.05 -29.68 -31.44
N GLU A 226 -24.07 -30.11 -32.26
CA GLU A 226 -23.92 -29.97 -33.70
C GLU A 226 -23.52 -28.61 -34.34
N ASN A 227 -22.41 -28.73 -35.09
CA ASN A 227 -21.99 -27.96 -36.25
C ASN A 227 -21.17 -26.68 -36.05
N VAL A 228 -19.87 -26.96 -36.00
CA VAL A 228 -18.78 -26.15 -36.57
C VAL A 228 -19.23 -25.50 -37.89
N THR A 229 -19.30 -24.18 -37.91
CA THR A 229 -18.96 -23.38 -39.09
C THR A 229 -18.36 -22.06 -38.63
N LEU A 230 -17.08 -21.91 -38.91
CA LEU A 230 -16.35 -20.65 -38.87
C LEU A 230 -16.98 -19.72 -39.90
N SER A 231 -17.44 -18.56 -39.46
CA SER A 231 -17.63 -17.41 -40.34
C SER A 231 -17.15 -16.19 -39.58
N ALA A 232 -15.96 -15.77 -39.99
CA ALA A 232 -15.29 -14.58 -39.54
C ALA A 232 -16.15 -13.34 -39.81
N VAL A 233 -16.19 -12.43 -38.84
CA VAL A 233 -16.26 -11.00 -39.12
C VAL A 233 -15.04 -10.39 -38.45
N GLU A 234 -13.98 -10.28 -39.24
CA GLU A 234 -12.75 -9.54 -38.93
C GLU A 234 -13.05 -8.04 -38.88
N ILE A 235 -12.50 -7.31 -37.91
CA ILE A 235 -11.85 -6.01 -38.14
C ILE A 235 -10.59 -5.91 -37.25
N SER A 236 -9.44 -6.06 -37.92
CA SER A 236 -8.13 -5.43 -37.72
C SER A 236 -7.27 -5.74 -36.47
N GLN A 237 -6.38 -6.72 -36.65
CA GLN A 237 -4.99 -6.75 -36.14
C GLN A 237 -4.22 -5.51 -36.62
N ASN A 238 -3.12 -5.03 -36.02
CA ASN A 238 -1.82 -5.67 -35.72
C ASN A 238 -0.91 -4.53 -35.16
N LYS A 239 0.15 -4.65 -34.35
CA LYS A 239 1.37 -5.50 -34.36
C LYS A 239 2.17 -5.02 -33.12
N GLU A 240 2.76 -5.80 -32.21
CA GLU A 240 3.61 -6.97 -32.37
C GLU A 240 3.39 -8.02 -31.26
N THR A 241 3.44 -9.27 -31.71
CA THR A 241 3.57 -10.51 -30.96
C THR A 241 5.04 -10.87 -30.83
N LYS A 242 5.42 -11.54 -29.71
CA LYS A 242 6.36 -12.69 -29.58
C LYS A 242 7.17 -12.50 -28.29
N THR A 243 6.90 -13.22 -27.21
CA THR A 243 7.42 -14.59 -26.98
C THR A 243 6.94 -14.99 -25.57
N SER A 244 6.32 -16.17 -25.39
CA SER A 244 6.44 -17.05 -24.19
C SER A 244 5.25 -18.00 -23.94
N VAL A 245 4.33 -18.24 -24.88
CA VAL A 245 3.24 -19.22 -24.65
C VAL A 245 3.37 -20.41 -25.61
N THR A 246 4.48 -21.13 -25.51
CA THR A 246 4.65 -22.43 -26.18
C THR A 246 5.24 -23.51 -25.26
N GLU A 247 5.53 -23.23 -23.99
CA GLU A 247 6.26 -24.22 -23.14
C GLU A 247 5.50 -24.81 -21.95
N LEU A 248 4.27 -24.39 -21.62
CA LEU A 248 3.60 -24.91 -20.41
C LEU A 248 2.63 -26.09 -20.61
N SER A 249 2.58 -26.70 -21.81
CA SER A 249 1.75 -27.89 -22.06
C SER A 249 2.54 -29.21 -22.11
N ARG A 250 3.78 -29.24 -21.61
CA ARG A 250 4.65 -30.43 -21.57
C ARG A 250 5.37 -30.58 -20.21
N SER A 251 4.64 -30.81 -19.11
CA SER A 251 5.27 -31.28 -17.85
C SER A 251 4.29 -31.72 -16.76
N ILE A 252 3.30 -32.56 -17.06
CA ILE A 252 2.63 -33.37 -16.02
C ILE A 252 2.56 -34.81 -16.51
N PRO A 253 3.40 -35.74 -16.01
CA PRO A 253 3.31 -37.15 -16.35
C PRO A 253 2.10 -37.80 -15.67
N ASP A 254 1.38 -38.60 -16.46
CA ASP A 254 0.39 -39.59 -16.04
C ASP A 254 0.90 -40.43 -14.85
N ASN A 255 0.17 -40.43 -13.73
CA ASN A 255 0.23 -41.55 -12.80
C ASN A 255 -1.18 -42.12 -12.59
N ASN A 256 -1.35 -43.27 -13.22
CA ASN A 256 -2.55 -44.07 -13.29
C ASN A 256 -2.61 -44.96 -12.03
N ASN A 257 -3.71 -44.85 -11.29
CA ASN A 257 -4.42 -45.90 -10.58
C ASN A 257 -3.68 -47.24 -10.29
N LYS A 258 -3.40 -47.53 -9.01
CA LYS A 258 -3.43 -48.90 -8.49
C LYS A 258 -4.17 -48.95 -7.15
N VAL A 259 -5.31 -49.61 -7.23
CA VAL A 259 -6.08 -50.24 -6.16
C VAL A 259 -5.27 -51.40 -5.57
N VAL A 260 -5.59 -51.76 -4.32
CA VAL A 260 -5.43 -53.06 -3.64
C VAL A 260 -4.30 -53.16 -2.58
N GLU A 261 -4.77 -53.47 -1.36
CA GLU A 261 -4.12 -53.96 -0.12
C GLU A 261 -3.31 -53.01 0.77
#